data_AF-A0A3D2EYI1-F1
#
_entry.id   AF-A0A3D2EYI1-F1
#
_cell.length_a   1.000
_cell.length_b   1.000
_cell.length_c   1.000
_cell.angle_alpha   90.00
_cell.angle_beta   90.00
_cell.angle_gamma   90.00
#
_symmetry.space_group_name_H-M   'P 1'
#
loop_
_entity.id
_entity.type
_entity.pdbx_description
1 polymer ?
#
loop_
_entity_poly.entity_id
_entity_poly.type
_entity_poly.pdbx_seq_one_letter_code
_entity_poly.pdbx_strand_id
1 'polypeptide(L)'
;HIKELFKDFLDKIKKGDDFELMPQPEHLSTYWPRISSELHSYIDWSYDLIDLERFICAFDDPYDGAQTFINNKMVHVKDCIASLSEGSFHPFQTGIVYRKSKDHLFIAAKQGTLIIGRVITDNGEDLMKNINVGDRFHTPQSLLENSMSKRAIFTPKGLKQDS
;
A
#
# COMPACT_ATOMS: atom_id res chain seq x y z
N HIS A 1 -12.88 -22.48 -6.95
CA HIS A 1 -13.77 -21.32 -7.12
C HIS A 1 -13.56 -20.53 -8.42
N ILE A 2 -12.55 -19.67 -8.60
CA ILE A 2 -12.40 -18.89 -9.87
C ILE A 2 -12.20 -19.78 -11.11
N LYS A 3 -11.37 -20.83 -10.99
CA LYS A 3 -11.15 -21.79 -12.08
C LYS A 3 -12.41 -22.57 -12.45
N GLU A 4 -13.28 -22.82 -11.47
CA GLU A 4 -14.56 -23.51 -11.67
C GLU A 4 -15.56 -22.58 -12.35
N LEU A 5 -15.65 -21.31 -11.91
CA LEU A 5 -16.48 -20.30 -12.57
C LEU A 5 -16.13 -20.15 -14.07
N PHE A 6 -14.85 -19.98 -14.39
CA PHE A 6 -14.42 -19.84 -15.79
C PHE A 6 -14.64 -21.13 -16.58
N LYS A 7 -14.37 -22.29 -15.98
CA LYS A 7 -14.59 -23.57 -16.64
C LYS A 7 -16.08 -23.77 -16.96
N ASP A 8 -16.95 -23.55 -15.98
CA ASP A 8 -18.40 -23.70 -16.14
C ASP A 8 -18.93 -22.71 -17.18
N PHE A 9 -18.48 -21.46 -17.15
CA PHE A 9 -18.83 -20.45 -18.15
C PHE A 9 -18.42 -20.88 -19.56
N LEU A 10 -17.17 -21.35 -19.74
CA LEU A 10 -16.67 -21.82 -21.02
C LEU A 10 -17.38 -23.09 -21.50
N ASP A 11 -17.71 -24.01 -20.60
CA ASP A 11 -18.42 -25.24 -20.92
C ASP A 11 -19.86 -24.95 -21.36
N LYS A 12 -20.54 -23.98 -20.73
CA LYS A 12 -21.87 -23.48 -21.17
C LYS A 12 -21.80 -22.84 -22.56
N ILE A 13 -20.78 -22.01 -22.83
CA ILE A 13 -20.55 -21.44 -24.16
C ILE A 13 -20.37 -22.54 -25.21
N LYS A 14 -19.55 -23.57 -24.92
CA LYS A 14 -19.30 -24.68 -25.86
C LYS A 14 -20.54 -25.53 -26.15
N LYS A 15 -21.43 -25.68 -25.17
CA LYS A 15 -22.69 -26.41 -25.31
C LYS A 15 -23.76 -25.62 -26.05
N GLY A 16 -23.57 -24.30 -26.19
CA GLY A 16 -24.58 -23.41 -26.78
C GLY A 16 -25.71 -23.11 -25.82
N ASP A 17 -25.44 -23.10 -24.52
CA ASP A 17 -26.44 -22.78 -23.49
C ASP A 17 -26.84 -21.29 -23.58
N ASP A 18 -28.11 -20.99 -23.32
CA ASP A 18 -28.61 -19.61 -23.24
C ASP A 18 -28.18 -18.93 -21.92
N PHE A 19 -27.90 -17.63 -22.00
CA PHE A 19 -27.55 -16.80 -20.84
C PHE A 19 -28.61 -15.74 -20.58
N GLU A 20 -29.06 -15.65 -19.33
CA GLU A 20 -29.88 -14.52 -18.89
C GLU A 20 -29.00 -13.26 -18.84
N LEU A 21 -29.39 -12.24 -19.62
CA LEU A 21 -28.66 -10.98 -19.68
C LEU A 21 -29.15 -10.04 -18.58
N MET A 22 -28.21 -9.55 -17.78
CA MET A 22 -28.48 -8.55 -16.74
C MET A 22 -27.79 -7.23 -17.10
N PRO A 23 -28.53 -6.12 -17.26
CA PRO A 23 -27.92 -4.81 -17.51
C PRO A 23 -27.11 -4.35 -16.30
N GLN A 24 -26.01 -3.64 -16.54
CA GLN A 24 -25.20 -3.06 -15.46
C GLN A 24 -25.95 -1.86 -14.84
N PRO A 25 -26.18 -1.84 -13.52
CA PRO A 25 -26.77 -0.70 -12.85
C PRO A 25 -25.73 0.43 -12.74
N GLU A 26 -25.63 1.29 -13.75
CA GLU A 26 -24.59 2.32 -13.84
C GLU A 26 -24.54 3.27 -12.62
N HIS A 27 -25.68 3.49 -11.95
CA HIS A 27 -25.77 4.29 -10.73
C HIS A 27 -25.07 3.65 -9.52
N LEU A 28 -24.71 2.36 -9.60
CA LEU A 28 -23.92 1.63 -8.61
C LEU A 28 -22.48 1.37 -9.10
N SER A 29 -22.09 1.89 -10.26
CA SER A 29 -20.75 1.67 -10.81
C SER A 29 -19.70 2.49 -10.06
N THR A 30 -18.48 1.96 -10.03
CA THR A 30 -17.29 2.68 -9.55
C THR A 30 -16.18 2.60 -10.59
N TYR A 31 -15.39 3.66 -10.70
CA TYR A 31 -14.24 3.71 -11.60
C TYR A 31 -12.98 4.02 -10.79
N TRP A 32 -11.99 3.14 -10.89
CA TRP A 32 -10.73 3.26 -10.18
C TRP A 32 -9.61 3.50 -11.20
N PRO A 33 -9.06 4.73 -11.28
CA PRO A 33 -7.93 5.01 -12.16
C PRO A 33 -6.74 4.11 -11.83
N ARG A 34 -5.90 3.84 -12.85
CA ARG A 34 -4.64 3.13 -12.61
C ARG A 34 -3.77 3.91 -11.65
N ILE A 35 -3.13 3.16 -10.75
CA ILE A 35 -2.13 3.67 -9.82
C ILE A 35 -0.73 3.24 -10.28
N SER A 36 0.29 4.01 -9.91
CA SER A 36 1.69 3.69 -10.15
C SER A 36 2.40 3.63 -8.80
N SER A 37 3.14 2.55 -8.51
CA SER A 37 3.91 2.44 -7.28
C SER A 37 4.96 3.56 -7.19
N GLU A 38 5.58 3.94 -8.31
CA GLU A 38 6.56 5.02 -8.35
C GLU A 38 5.96 6.38 -7.92
N LEU A 39 4.71 6.65 -8.29
CA LEU A 39 4.10 7.97 -8.07
C LEU A 39 3.20 8.04 -6.84
N HIS A 40 2.48 6.96 -6.51
CA HIS A 40 1.34 7.01 -5.58
C HIS A 40 1.55 6.19 -4.31
N SER A 41 2.69 5.52 -4.13
CA SER A 41 2.92 4.64 -2.97
C SER A 41 3.46 5.37 -1.73
N TYR A 42 3.54 6.70 -1.75
CA TYR A 42 4.03 7.47 -0.61
C TYR A 42 3.06 7.41 0.57
N ILE A 43 3.54 6.90 1.70
CA ILE A 43 2.76 6.72 2.93
C ILE A 43 2.41 8.08 3.51
N ASP A 44 1.11 8.37 3.67
CA ASP A 44 0.64 9.44 4.53
C ASP A 44 0.47 8.91 5.95
N TRP A 45 1.41 9.28 6.82
CA TRP A 45 1.39 8.87 8.21
C TRP A 45 0.21 9.45 9.00
N SER A 46 -0.52 10.45 8.49
CA SER A 46 -1.70 11.01 9.15
C SER A 46 -2.93 10.09 9.14
N TYR A 47 -2.89 9.01 8.34
CA TYR A 47 -3.97 8.02 8.25
C TYR A 47 -4.24 7.32 9.59
N ASP A 48 -5.49 6.89 9.73
CA ASP A 48 -5.88 5.96 10.80
C ASP A 48 -5.22 4.59 10.55
N LEU A 49 -4.91 3.84 11.60
CA LEU A 49 -4.11 2.62 11.52
C LEU A 49 -4.60 1.62 10.46
N ILE A 50 -5.92 1.43 10.33
CA ILE A 50 -6.49 0.48 9.37
C ILE A 50 -6.29 0.94 7.93
N ASP A 51 -6.45 2.24 7.66
CA ASP A 51 -6.23 2.77 6.32
C ASP A 51 -4.75 2.80 5.97
N LEU A 52 -3.89 3.06 6.97
CA LEU A 52 -2.44 2.98 6.84
C LEU A 52 -1.97 1.56 6.48
N GLU A 53 -2.47 0.54 7.18
CA GLU A 53 -2.16 -0.87 6.89
C GLU A 53 -2.66 -1.27 5.49
N ARG A 54 -3.92 -0.96 5.16
CA ARG A 54 -4.48 -1.23 3.82
C ARG A 54 -3.71 -0.55 2.71
N PHE A 55 -3.29 0.69 2.92
CA PHE A 55 -2.48 1.44 1.97
C PHE A 55 -1.16 0.72 1.70
N ILE A 56 -0.44 0.34 2.76
CA ILE A 56 0.83 -0.39 2.62
C ILE A 56 0.61 -1.74 1.91
N CYS A 57 -0.40 -2.51 2.32
CA CYS A 57 -0.75 -3.79 1.71
C CYS A 57 -1.09 -3.67 0.22
N ALA A 58 -1.69 -2.56 -0.22
CA ALA A 58 -2.00 -2.34 -1.63
C ALA A 58 -0.76 -2.17 -2.52
N PHE A 59 0.39 -1.81 -1.94
CA PHE A 59 1.67 -1.66 -2.62
C PHE A 59 2.71 -2.71 -2.22
N ASP A 60 2.32 -3.72 -1.44
CA ASP A 60 3.21 -4.83 -1.06
C ASP A 60 3.45 -5.79 -2.25
N ASP A 61 4.08 -6.93 -2.00
CA ASP A 61 4.41 -7.93 -3.01
C ASP A 61 3.20 -8.27 -3.92
N PRO A 62 3.37 -8.25 -5.25
CA PRO A 62 4.62 -8.26 -5.99
C PRO A 62 5.20 -6.88 -6.35
N TYR A 63 4.66 -5.77 -5.81
CA TYR A 63 5.14 -4.42 -6.07
C TYR A 63 6.33 -4.05 -5.17
N ASP A 64 6.92 -2.87 -5.39
CA ASP A 64 8.15 -2.45 -4.71
C ASP A 64 7.97 -2.10 -3.22
N GLY A 65 6.72 -1.98 -2.74
CA GLY A 65 6.39 -1.57 -1.38
C GLY A 65 5.85 -0.14 -1.31
N ALA A 66 5.39 0.25 -0.12
CA ALA A 66 4.94 1.62 0.13
C ALA A 66 6.13 2.51 0.54
N GLN A 67 6.27 3.67 -0.11
CA GLN A 67 7.42 4.55 0.03
C GLN A 67 7.28 5.50 1.23
N THR A 68 8.38 5.69 1.96
CA THR A 68 8.50 6.72 3.00
C THR A 68 9.98 7.01 3.28
N PHE A 69 10.29 7.80 4.31
CA PHE A 69 11.66 8.11 4.70
C PHE A 69 11.93 7.78 6.15
N ILE A 70 13.13 7.28 6.43
CA ILE A 70 13.67 7.14 7.78
C ILE A 70 15.14 7.56 7.79
N ASN A 71 15.54 8.37 8.76
CA ASN A 71 16.92 8.90 8.85
C ASN A 71 17.42 9.53 7.53
N ASN A 72 16.56 10.31 6.87
CA ASN A 72 16.78 10.96 5.57
C ASN A 72 17.06 10.00 4.38
N LYS A 73 16.74 8.72 4.52
CA LYS A 73 16.81 7.73 3.44
C LYS A 73 15.40 7.36 3.00
N MET A 74 15.18 7.33 1.68
CA MET A 74 13.95 6.77 1.12
C MET A 74 13.98 5.25 1.27
N VAL A 75 12.86 4.68 1.70
CA VAL A 75 12.70 3.25 1.96
C VAL A 75 11.32 2.79 1.52
N HIS A 76 11.22 1.50 1.21
CA HIS A 76 9.95 0.81 0.97
C HIS A 76 9.58 -0.03 2.19
N VAL A 77 8.34 0.13 2.63
CA VAL A 77 7.73 -0.63 3.72
C VAL A 77 6.89 -1.74 3.13
N LYS A 78 7.05 -2.94 3.68
CA LYS A 78 6.33 -4.16 3.30
C LYS A 78 6.02 -5.00 4.55
N ASP A 79 5.14 -5.98 4.38
CA ASP A 79 4.77 -6.94 5.42
C ASP A 79 4.35 -6.24 6.71
N CYS A 80 3.17 -5.62 6.70
CA CYS A 80 2.67 -4.87 7.83
C CYS A 80 1.35 -5.40 8.37
N ILE A 81 1.11 -5.21 9.67
CA ILE A 81 -0.11 -5.62 10.36
C ILE A 81 -0.52 -4.53 11.34
N ALA A 82 -1.82 -4.20 11.34
CA ALA A 82 -2.43 -3.33 12.32
C ALA A 82 -2.68 -4.07 13.65
N SER A 83 -2.24 -3.48 14.76
CA SER A 83 -2.58 -3.94 16.10
C SER A 83 -3.26 -2.84 16.92
N LEU A 84 -4.49 -3.11 17.34
CA LEU A 84 -5.30 -2.27 18.23
C LEU A 84 -5.08 -2.61 19.72
N SER A 85 -4.10 -3.46 20.04
CA SER A 85 -3.85 -3.91 21.41
C SER A 85 -3.29 -2.83 22.33
N GLU A 86 -2.61 -1.84 21.74
CA GLU A 86 -2.01 -0.71 22.45
C GLU A 86 -2.96 0.50 22.38
N GLY A 87 -2.89 1.39 23.36
CA GLY A 87 -3.73 2.59 23.41
C GLY A 87 -3.44 3.60 22.28
N SER A 88 -4.21 4.69 22.24
CA SER A 88 -4.00 5.75 21.25
C SER A 88 -2.73 6.53 21.56
N PHE A 89 -1.86 6.67 20.56
CA PHE A 89 -0.69 7.54 20.62
C PHE A 89 -1.08 9.00 20.39
N HIS A 90 -0.29 9.93 20.93
CA HIS A 90 -0.43 11.35 20.59
C HIS A 90 -0.07 11.55 19.11
N PRO A 91 -0.75 12.45 18.35
CA PRO A 91 -0.46 12.64 16.92
C PRO A 91 1.01 12.95 16.59
N PHE A 92 1.72 13.62 17.51
CA PHE A 92 3.15 13.90 17.34
C PHE A 92 4.05 12.65 17.48
N GLN A 93 3.53 11.52 17.98
CA GLN A 93 4.25 10.26 18.08
C GLN A 93 4.13 9.39 16.82
N THR A 94 3.20 9.72 15.92
CA THR A 94 2.99 8.97 14.69
C THR A 94 4.28 8.84 13.88
N GLY A 95 4.55 7.62 13.41
CA GLY A 95 5.75 7.26 12.66
C GLY A 95 6.97 6.94 13.55
N ILE A 96 6.92 7.15 14.87
CA ILE A 96 8.03 6.78 15.77
C ILE A 96 8.06 5.26 15.98
N VAL A 97 9.24 4.67 15.82
CA VAL A 97 9.54 3.30 16.25
C VAL A 97 9.67 3.29 17.77
N TYR A 98 8.68 2.78 18.49
CA TYR A 98 8.70 2.76 19.96
C TYR A 98 9.15 1.41 20.54
N ARG A 99 9.09 0.34 19.75
CA ARG A 99 9.56 -1.00 20.14
C ARG A 99 10.15 -1.70 18.91
N LYS A 100 11.18 -2.52 19.14
CA LYS A 100 11.85 -3.32 18.10
C LYS A 100 12.11 -4.71 18.65
N SER A 101 11.76 -5.73 17.88
CA SER A 101 12.17 -7.12 18.11
C SER A 101 13.23 -7.54 17.09
N LYS A 102 13.57 -8.82 17.04
CA LYS A 102 14.51 -9.35 16.05
C LYS A 102 13.99 -9.16 14.62
N ASP A 103 12.69 -9.37 14.41
CA ASP A 103 12.09 -9.50 13.09
C ASP A 103 11.00 -8.44 12.83
N HIS A 104 10.64 -7.62 13.83
CA HIS A 104 9.56 -6.62 13.69
C HIS A 104 9.91 -5.26 14.29
N LEU A 105 9.44 -4.21 13.63
CA LEU A 105 9.36 -2.86 14.16
C LEU A 105 7.92 -2.59 14.61
N PHE A 106 7.77 -1.88 15.73
CA PHE A 106 6.48 -1.43 16.23
C PHE A 106 6.43 0.09 16.19
N ILE A 107 5.56 0.61 15.34
CA ILE A 107 5.47 2.03 15.00
C ILE A 107 4.19 2.58 15.58
N ALA A 108 4.30 3.72 16.27
CA ALA A 108 3.15 4.45 16.76
C ALA A 108 2.35 5.01 15.57
N ALA A 109 1.05 4.73 15.54
CA ALA A 109 0.13 5.25 14.55
C ALA A 109 -1.11 5.81 15.25
N LYS A 110 -1.97 6.48 14.49
CA LYS A 110 -3.25 6.94 15.01
C LYS A 110 -4.13 5.71 15.30
N GLN A 111 -4.65 5.62 16.53
CA GLN A 111 -5.51 4.53 17.01
C GLN A 111 -4.81 3.16 17.20
N GLY A 112 -3.48 3.09 17.25
CA GLY A 112 -2.80 1.87 17.68
C GLY A 112 -1.39 1.74 17.11
N THR A 113 -0.96 0.50 16.90
CA THR A 113 0.39 0.18 16.45
C THR A 113 0.39 -0.42 15.06
N LEU A 114 1.23 0.12 14.19
CA LEU A 114 1.61 -0.55 12.96
C LEU A 114 2.84 -1.43 13.23
N ILE A 115 2.72 -2.73 12.96
CA ILE A 115 3.83 -3.68 13.05
C ILE A 115 4.36 -3.88 11.64
N ILE A 116 5.67 -3.69 11.44
CA ILE A 116 6.34 -3.82 10.12
C ILE A 116 7.38 -4.93 10.21
N GLY A 117 7.37 -5.85 9.24
CA GLY A 117 8.31 -6.96 9.10
C GLY A 117 9.43 -6.72 8.08
N ARG A 118 9.25 -5.79 7.12
CA ARG A 118 10.29 -5.48 6.12
C ARG A 118 10.39 -3.99 5.83
N VAL A 119 11.62 -3.49 5.82
CA VAL A 119 11.98 -2.15 5.36
C VAL A 119 13.20 -2.27 4.45
N ILE A 120 13.04 -1.93 3.17
CA ILE A 120 14.08 -2.13 2.16
C ILE A 120 14.44 -0.83 1.43
N THR A 121 15.66 -0.75 0.92
CA THR A 121 16.07 0.33 0.00
C THR A 121 15.64 0.04 -1.44
N ASP A 122 15.78 1.02 -2.34
CA ASP A 122 15.59 0.83 -3.79
C ASP A 122 16.46 -0.30 -4.38
N ASN A 123 17.61 -0.55 -3.78
CA ASN A 123 18.52 -1.62 -4.23
C ASN A 123 18.15 -2.99 -3.63
N GLY A 124 17.07 -3.08 -2.85
CA GLY A 124 16.62 -4.30 -2.19
C GLY A 124 17.38 -4.64 -0.89
N GLU A 125 18.17 -3.72 -0.35
CA GLU A 125 18.88 -3.95 0.91
C GLU A 125 17.93 -3.84 2.12
N ASP A 126 17.95 -4.81 3.02
CA ASP A 126 17.17 -4.82 4.26
C ASP A 126 17.77 -3.86 5.32
N LEU A 127 16.95 -2.92 5.79
CA LEU A 127 17.31 -1.92 6.79
C LEU A 127 16.78 -2.20 8.19
N MET A 128 16.06 -3.31 8.41
CA MET A 128 15.47 -3.66 9.71
C MET A 128 16.49 -3.62 10.84
N LYS A 129 17.73 -4.06 10.57
CA LYS A 129 18.83 -4.05 11.55
C LYS A 129 19.35 -2.65 11.86
N ASN A 130 19.32 -1.73 10.91
CA ASN A 130 19.88 -0.39 11.02
C ASN A 130 18.95 0.64 11.70
N ILE A 131 17.65 0.33 11.78
CA ILE A 131 16.64 1.20 12.39
C ILE A 131 16.64 1.04 13.91
N ASN A 132 16.65 2.15 14.65
CA ASN A 132 16.65 2.15 16.12
C ASN A 132 15.30 2.56 16.71
N VAL A 133 15.07 2.18 17.97
CA VAL A 133 13.96 2.74 18.75
C VAL A 133 14.19 4.24 18.91
N GLY A 134 13.15 5.03 18.66
CA GLY A 134 13.19 6.48 18.63
C GLY A 134 13.33 7.08 17.23
N ASP A 135 13.76 6.29 16.24
CA ASP A 135 13.76 6.73 14.85
C ASP A 135 12.31 6.97 14.38
N ARG A 136 12.16 7.90 13.44
CA ARG A 136 10.85 8.31 12.92
C ARG A 136 10.78 8.09 11.42
N PHE A 137 9.75 7.36 11.00
CA PHE A 137 9.28 7.38 9.63
C PHE A 137 8.50 8.65 9.35
N HIS A 138 8.78 9.27 8.21
CA HIS A 138 8.08 10.47 7.76
C HIS A 138 8.07 10.52 6.24
N THR A 139 7.04 11.15 5.68
CA THR A 139 6.95 11.45 4.26
C THR A 139 6.81 12.96 4.09
N PRO A 140 7.67 13.62 3.30
CA PRO A 140 7.52 15.04 2.99
C PRO A 140 6.16 15.36 2.37
N GLN A 141 5.51 16.43 2.84
CA GLN A 141 4.18 16.83 2.35
C GLN A 141 4.16 17.11 0.84
N SER A 142 5.27 17.63 0.29
CA SER A 142 5.41 17.90 -1.14
C SER A 142 5.30 16.65 -2.01
N LEU A 143 5.72 15.49 -1.51
CA LEU A 143 5.60 14.22 -2.23
C LEU A 143 4.16 13.74 -2.22
N LEU A 144 3.47 13.84 -1.07
CA LEU A 144 2.04 13.51 -0.97
C LEU A 144 1.19 14.38 -1.91
N GLU A 145 1.46 15.69 -1.95
CA GLU A 145 0.79 16.62 -2.85
C GLU A 145 1.08 16.29 -4.34
N ASN A 146 2.33 15.92 -4.65
CA ASN A 146 2.69 15.50 -6.00
C ASN A 146 1.98 14.20 -6.42
N SER A 147 1.86 13.22 -5.51
CA SER A 147 1.15 11.96 -5.75
C SER A 147 -0.32 12.20 -6.08
N MET A 148 -0.97 13.13 -5.38
CA MET A 148 -2.40 13.41 -5.57
C MET A 148 -2.70 14.23 -6.82
N SER A 149 -1.75 15.03 -7.29
CA SER A 149 -1.94 15.91 -8.46
C SER A 149 -1.72 15.21 -9.80
N LYS A 150 -1.13 14.01 -9.81
CA LYS A 150 -0.76 13.28 -11.01
C LYS A 150 -1.74 12.17 -11.36
N ARG A 151 -1.95 11.94 -12.66
CA ARG A 151 -2.67 10.79 -13.19
C ARG A 151 -1.69 9.88 -13.91
N ALA A 152 -1.51 8.66 -13.41
CA ALA A 152 -0.66 7.68 -14.08
C ALA A 152 -1.27 7.27 -15.44
N ILE A 153 -0.53 7.52 -16.52
CA ILE A 153 -0.89 7.10 -17.87
C ILE A 153 0.14 6.07 -18.33
N PHE A 154 -0.30 4.83 -18.56
CA PHE A 154 0.56 3.77 -19.07
C PHE A 154 0.39 3.62 -20.58
N THR A 155 1.50 3.58 -21.30
CA THR A 155 1.57 3.27 -22.73
C THR A 155 2.26 1.92 -22.92
N PRO A 156 2.32 1.35 -24.14
CA PRO A 156 3.11 0.15 -24.40
C PRO A 156 4.60 0.28 -24.04
N LYS A 157 5.12 1.52 -23.89
CA LYS A 157 6.50 1.81 -23.49
C LYS A 157 6.68 2.00 -21.97
N GLY A 158 5.62 1.80 -21.18
CA GLY A 158 5.63 2.04 -19.73
C GLY A 158 4.90 3.32 -19.33
N LEU A 159 5.19 3.80 -18.12
CA LEU A 159 4.62 5.02 -17.57
C LEU A 159 5.01 6.21 -18.47
N LYS A 160 4.01 6.94 -18.94
CA LYS A 160 4.20 8.17 -19.72
C LYS A 160 4.75 9.22 -18.77
N GLN A 161 5.95 9.71 -19.05
CA GLN A 161 6.49 10.87 -18.35
C GLN A 161 5.76 12.12 -18.83
N ASP A 162 5.41 13.00 -17.90
CA ASP A 162 4.87 14.31 -18.22
C ASP A 162 5.98 15.11 -18.92
N SER A 163 5.73 15.50 -20.17
CA SER A 163 6.59 16.35 -21.00
C SER A 163 6.31 17.82 -20.77
#